data_AF-V5HEE3-F1
#
_entry.id   AF-V5HEE3-F1
#
_cell.length_a   1.000
_cell.length_b   1.000
_cell.length_c   1.000
_cell.angle_alpha   90.00
_cell.angle_beta   90.00
_cell.angle_gamma   90.00
#
_symmetry.space_group_name_H-M   'P 1'
#
loop_
_entity.id
_entity.type
_entity.pdbx_description
1 polymer ?
#
loop_
_entity_poly.entity_id
_entity_poly.type
_entity_poly.pdbx_seq_one_letter_code
_entity_poly.pdbx_strand_id
1 'polypeptide(L)'
;MKEMVGGCCVCSDERGWAENPLVYCDGQGCNVAVHQACYGIVQVPTGPWFCRKCESQERCARVRCELCPSRDGALKRTDNGGWAHVVCALYIPEVRFGNVTTMEPIVLQLVPQDRFSKTCFICEQQRHESKASIGACMQCNKSGCKQYFHVTCAQAAGLLCEEAGNYMDNVKYCGYCPYHYQKLKRDSNIKIIPAFKPIPADCEDSQEASPERKPPATTGRARMKGATPQEKRALSRQATNGGAAS
;
A
#
# COMPACT_ATOMS: atom_id res chain seq x y z
N MET A 1 21.68 -4.02 -14.90
CA MET A 1 20.49 -3.91 -15.78
C MET A 1 19.30 -4.27 -14.90
N LYS A 2 18.43 -3.32 -14.58
CA LYS A 2 17.23 -3.58 -13.75
C LYS A 2 16.35 -4.50 -14.59
N GLU A 3 16.11 -5.73 -14.15
CA GLU A 3 15.19 -6.62 -14.85
C GLU A 3 13.83 -5.93 -14.89
N MET A 4 13.36 -5.64 -16.11
CA MET A 4 12.08 -4.97 -16.36
C MET A 4 10.94 -5.99 -16.24
N VAL A 5 10.86 -6.64 -15.08
CA VAL A 5 9.72 -7.51 -14.73
C VAL A 5 8.57 -6.58 -14.33
N GLY A 6 7.32 -6.99 -14.51
CA GLY A 6 6.15 -6.24 -14.04
C GLY A 6 5.56 -5.26 -15.07
N GLY A 7 4.28 -5.48 -15.38
CA GLY A 7 3.48 -4.59 -16.23
C GLY A 7 3.11 -3.27 -15.56
N CYS A 8 2.22 -2.51 -16.20
CA CYS A 8 1.73 -1.26 -15.67
C CYS A 8 0.97 -1.46 -14.34
N CYS A 9 1.40 -0.76 -13.28
CA CYS A 9 0.78 -0.85 -11.96
C CYS A 9 -0.59 -0.17 -11.84
N VAL A 10 -1.11 0.40 -12.94
CA VAL A 10 -2.44 1.02 -13.01
C VAL A 10 -3.43 0.10 -13.73
N CYS A 11 -3.12 -0.37 -14.94
CA CYS A 11 -4.02 -1.20 -15.75
C CYS A 11 -3.71 -2.71 -15.71
N SER A 12 -2.62 -3.12 -15.05
CA SER A 12 -2.13 -4.50 -14.97
C SER A 12 -1.75 -5.15 -16.31
N ASP A 13 -1.66 -4.40 -17.40
CA ASP A 13 -1.17 -4.93 -18.69
C ASP A 13 0.37 -4.94 -18.72
N GLU A 14 0.93 -6.04 -19.20
CA GLU A 14 2.38 -6.27 -19.28
C GLU A 14 3.02 -5.66 -20.52
N ARG A 15 2.23 -5.31 -21.54
CA ARG A 15 2.74 -4.87 -22.84
C ARG A 15 2.72 -3.35 -22.96
N GLY A 16 3.84 -2.75 -23.36
CA GLY A 16 3.87 -1.38 -23.90
C GLY A 16 3.53 -1.35 -25.39
N TRP A 17 3.02 -0.22 -25.88
CA TRP A 17 2.75 0.01 -27.30
C TRP A 17 3.58 1.18 -27.84
N ALA A 18 3.71 1.30 -29.17
CA ALA A 18 4.49 2.36 -29.78
C ALA A 18 3.96 3.77 -29.44
N GLU A 19 2.64 3.93 -29.45
CA GLU A 19 1.95 5.20 -29.12
C GLU A 19 1.55 5.33 -27.64
N ASN A 20 1.74 4.28 -26.84
CA ASN A 20 1.50 4.31 -25.41
C ASN A 20 2.52 3.40 -24.71
N PRO A 21 3.79 3.83 -24.64
CA PRO A 21 4.87 3.00 -24.12
C PRO A 21 4.74 2.80 -22.62
N LEU A 22 5.35 1.72 -22.13
CA LEU A 22 5.51 1.46 -20.71
C LEU A 22 6.76 2.21 -20.22
N VAL A 23 6.59 3.09 -19.24
CA VAL A 23 7.63 3.97 -18.69
C VAL A 23 7.96 3.53 -17.27
N TYR A 24 9.26 3.38 -16.97
CA TYR A 24 9.77 2.93 -15.68
C TYR A 24 10.39 4.08 -14.91
N CYS A 25 10.13 4.15 -13.60
CA CYS A 25 10.75 5.13 -12.72
C CYS A 25 12.22 4.77 -12.43
N ASP A 26 13.10 5.73 -12.65
CA ASP A 26 14.54 5.66 -12.34
C ASP A 26 14.87 6.01 -10.88
N GLY A 27 13.85 6.28 -10.05
CA GLY A 27 14.02 6.50 -8.63
C GLY A 27 14.63 5.29 -7.92
N GLN A 28 15.59 5.53 -7.02
CA GLN A 28 16.23 4.48 -6.23
C GLN A 28 15.20 3.71 -5.39
N GLY A 29 15.18 2.38 -5.52
CA GLY A 29 14.20 1.52 -4.84
C GLY A 29 12.75 1.67 -5.32
N CYS A 30 12.51 2.39 -6.44
CA CYS A 30 11.18 2.58 -6.97
C CYS A 30 10.84 1.52 -8.03
N ASN A 31 9.70 0.85 -7.88
CA ASN A 31 9.20 -0.17 -8.82
C ASN A 31 7.98 0.32 -9.63
N VAL A 32 7.81 1.65 -9.77
CA VAL A 32 6.71 2.20 -10.56
C VAL A 32 7.00 2.01 -12.05
N ALA A 33 6.15 1.22 -12.69
CA ALA A 33 6.05 1.09 -14.14
C ALA A 33 4.62 1.45 -14.56
N VAL A 34 4.48 2.38 -15.51
CA VAL A 34 3.18 2.89 -15.94
C VAL A 34 3.16 3.15 -17.44
N HIS A 35 2.03 2.89 -18.10
CA HIS A 35 1.86 3.43 -19.44
C HIS A 35 1.81 4.96 -19.40
N GLN A 36 2.28 5.58 -20.47
CA GLN A 36 2.21 7.03 -20.67
C GLN A 36 0.80 7.57 -20.36
N ALA A 37 -0.22 6.97 -20.98
CA ALA A 37 -1.62 7.36 -20.80
C ALA A 37 -2.19 6.96 -19.43
N CYS A 38 -1.68 5.91 -18.78
CA CYS A 38 -2.17 5.47 -17.46
C CYS A 38 -1.73 6.39 -16.32
N TYR A 39 -0.74 7.26 -16.54
CA TYR A 39 -0.22 8.17 -15.53
C TYR A 39 -0.30 9.65 -15.95
N GLY A 40 -0.76 9.93 -17.17
CA GLY A 40 -0.88 11.29 -17.70
C GLY A 40 0.49 11.93 -18.01
N ILE A 41 1.43 11.15 -18.53
CA ILE A 41 2.74 11.66 -18.96
C ILE A 41 2.56 12.38 -20.30
N VAL A 42 2.67 13.70 -20.31
CA VAL A 42 2.46 14.52 -21.53
C VAL A 42 3.47 14.16 -22.62
N GLN A 43 4.74 14.00 -22.25
CA GLN A 43 5.81 13.61 -23.16
C GLN A 43 6.77 12.67 -22.43
N VAL A 44 7.08 11.53 -23.04
CA VAL A 44 8.08 10.60 -22.51
C VAL A 44 9.47 11.22 -22.71
N PRO A 45 10.26 11.42 -21.65
CA PRO A 45 11.58 12.01 -21.78
C PRO A 45 12.55 11.03 -22.48
N THR A 46 13.56 11.58 -23.17
CA THR A 46 14.67 10.80 -23.74
C THR A 46 15.71 10.39 -22.69
N GLY A 47 15.62 10.94 -21.48
CA GLY A 47 16.50 10.67 -20.34
C GLY A 47 15.75 10.03 -19.18
N PRO A 48 16.28 10.11 -17.94
CA PRO A 48 15.66 9.47 -16.81
C PRO A 48 14.27 10.05 -16.52
N TRP A 49 13.35 9.18 -16.11
CA TRP A 49 12.00 9.57 -15.71
C TRP A 49 11.75 9.22 -14.25
N PHE A 50 11.12 10.14 -13.53
CA PHE A 50 10.78 9.96 -12.12
C PHE A 50 9.27 10.12 -11.94
N CYS A 51 8.64 9.17 -11.25
CA CYS A 51 7.25 9.33 -10.85
C CYS A 51 7.12 10.47 -9.81
N ARG A 52 5.91 11.03 -9.64
CA ARG A 52 5.67 12.15 -8.72
C ARG A 52 6.14 11.87 -7.28
N LYS A 53 6.07 10.60 -6.84
CA LYS A 53 6.58 10.18 -5.52
C LYS A 53 8.09 10.37 -5.40
N CYS A 54 8.87 10.05 -6.44
CA CYS A 54 10.32 10.16 -6.45
C CYS A 54 10.81 11.59 -6.74
N GLU A 55 10.03 12.37 -7.49
CA GLU A 55 10.28 13.81 -7.65
C GLU A 55 10.01 14.60 -6.37
N SER A 56 9.13 14.08 -5.50
CA SER A 56 8.81 14.70 -4.22
C SER A 56 10.01 14.67 -3.27
N GLN A 57 10.30 15.82 -2.68
CA GLN A 57 11.29 15.95 -1.60
C GLN A 57 10.72 15.56 -0.22
N GLU A 58 9.46 15.12 -0.16
CA GLU A 58 8.82 14.69 1.08
C GLU A 58 9.41 13.37 1.60
N ARG A 59 9.45 13.22 2.92
CA ARG A 59 9.87 11.96 3.55
C ARG A 59 8.97 10.82 3.08
N CYS A 60 9.56 9.72 2.61
CA CYS A 60 8.85 8.56 2.06
C CYS A 60 7.71 8.05 2.97
N ALA A 61 7.88 8.11 4.29
CA ALA A 61 6.86 7.71 5.27
C ALA A 61 5.55 8.52 5.21
N ARG A 62 5.58 9.75 4.68
CA ARG A 62 4.40 10.64 4.53
C ARG A 62 3.70 10.47 3.17
N VAL A 63 4.41 9.95 2.17
CA VAL A 63 3.87 9.74 0.82
C VAL A 63 3.12 8.42 0.77
N ARG A 64 1.84 8.45 1.17
CA ARG A 64 0.96 7.28 1.24
C ARG A 64 -0.41 7.60 0.64
N CYS A 65 -1.04 6.61 0.02
CA CYS A 65 -2.39 6.76 -0.50
C CYS A 65 -3.39 7.02 0.63
N GLU A 66 -4.24 8.03 0.50
CA GLU A 66 -5.34 8.32 1.44
C GLU A 66 -6.55 7.39 1.25
N LEU A 67 -6.61 6.66 0.13
CA LEU A 67 -7.76 5.83 -0.24
C LEU A 67 -7.56 4.34 0.06
N CYS A 68 -6.34 3.89 0.40
CA CYS A 68 -6.07 2.47 0.65
C CYS A 68 -4.81 2.27 1.51
N PRO A 69 -4.63 1.10 2.15
CA PRO A 69 -3.45 0.81 2.97
C PRO A 69 -2.18 0.43 2.18
N SER A 70 -2.23 0.29 0.85
CA SER A 70 -1.06 -0.08 0.03
C SER A 70 -0.01 1.03 0.00
N ARG A 71 1.28 0.65 0.02
CA ARG A 71 2.43 1.56 -0.07
C ARG A 71 3.07 1.63 -1.47
N ASP A 72 2.73 0.64 -2.30
CA ASP A 72 3.27 0.48 -3.65
C ASP A 72 2.22 0.87 -4.69
N GLY A 73 2.71 1.34 -5.83
CA GLY A 73 1.89 1.79 -6.95
C GLY A 73 2.19 3.22 -7.38
N ALA A 74 1.53 3.65 -8.44
CA ALA A 74 1.67 4.99 -8.99
C ALA A 74 0.81 5.99 -8.23
N LEU A 75 1.44 6.97 -7.60
CA LEU A 75 0.78 8.03 -6.82
C LEU A 75 0.75 9.36 -7.56
N LYS A 76 -0.29 10.16 -7.33
CA LYS A 76 -0.36 11.59 -7.67
C LYS A 76 -0.79 12.39 -6.44
N ARG A 77 -0.50 13.69 -6.46
CA ARG A 77 -0.95 14.62 -5.42
C ARG A 77 -2.47 14.77 -5.44
N THR A 78 -3.07 14.93 -4.28
CA THR A 78 -4.49 15.21 -4.11
C THR A 78 -4.73 16.72 -3.98
N ASP A 79 -5.99 17.14 -4.16
CA ASP A 79 -6.48 18.51 -4.00
C ASP A 79 -6.35 19.06 -2.57
N ASN A 80 -6.26 18.18 -1.56
CA ASN A 80 -6.05 18.53 -0.16
C ASN A 80 -4.57 18.51 0.27
N GLY A 81 -3.64 18.32 -0.67
CA GLY A 81 -2.19 18.31 -0.42
C GLY A 81 -1.61 16.95 0.00
N GLY A 82 -2.41 15.89 0.05
CA GLY A 82 -1.96 14.53 0.27
C GLY A 82 -1.60 13.78 -1.03
N TRP A 83 -1.84 12.46 -1.01
CA TRP A 83 -1.47 11.54 -2.09
C TRP A 83 -2.53 10.46 -2.27
N ALA A 84 -2.77 10.06 -3.52
CA ALA A 84 -3.64 8.95 -3.83
C ALA A 84 -3.09 8.15 -5.01
N HIS A 85 -3.38 6.85 -5.03
CA HIS A 85 -3.06 6.01 -6.18
C HIS A 85 -3.93 6.41 -7.38
N VAL A 86 -3.32 6.41 -8.57
CA VAL A 86 -4.07 6.63 -9.81
C VAL A 86 -5.13 5.54 -10.00
N VAL A 87 -4.80 4.27 -9.71
CA VAL A 87 -5.78 3.18 -9.78
C VAL A 87 -6.92 3.37 -8.77
N CYS A 88 -6.66 3.83 -7.54
CA CYS A 88 -7.73 4.14 -6.59
C CYS A 88 -8.67 5.24 -7.11
N ALA A 89 -8.12 6.27 -7.75
CA ALA A 89 -8.88 7.36 -8.32
C ALA A 89 -9.73 6.92 -9.53
N LEU A 90 -9.27 5.97 -10.33
CA LEU A 90 -10.04 5.44 -11.47
C LEU A 90 -11.25 4.61 -11.01
N TYR A 91 -11.11 3.81 -9.95
CA TYR A 91 -12.11 2.81 -9.55
C TYR A 91 -13.06 3.26 -8.43
N ILE A 92 -12.82 4.41 -7.78
CA ILE A 92 -13.78 5.01 -6.86
C ILE A 92 -14.63 6.03 -7.65
N PRO A 93 -15.94 5.77 -7.86
CA PRO A 93 -16.76 6.52 -8.82
C PRO A 93 -16.88 8.02 -8.58
N GLU A 94 -16.62 8.51 -7.36
CA GLU A 94 -16.73 9.92 -7.00
C GLU A 94 -15.40 10.68 -7.08
N VAL A 95 -14.26 9.97 -7.23
CA VAL A 95 -12.96 10.61 -7.38
C VAL A 95 -12.82 11.17 -8.79
N ARG A 96 -12.22 12.35 -8.92
CA ARG A 96 -11.98 13.01 -10.22
C ARG A 96 -10.51 13.34 -10.39
N PHE A 97 -10.12 13.66 -11.61
CA PHE A 97 -8.84 14.32 -11.90
C PHE A 97 -9.11 15.78 -12.25
N GLY A 98 -8.35 16.70 -11.68
CA GLY A 98 -8.45 18.14 -12.01
C GLY A 98 -8.15 18.40 -13.49
N ASN A 99 -7.23 17.62 -14.07
CA ASN A 99 -6.97 17.57 -15.50
C ASN A 99 -6.86 16.10 -15.94
N VAL A 100 -7.65 15.69 -16.93
CA VAL A 100 -7.70 14.30 -17.41
C VAL A 100 -6.51 13.91 -18.30
N THR A 101 -5.85 14.88 -18.94
CA THR A 101 -4.65 14.67 -19.77
C THR A 101 -3.43 14.41 -18.89
N THR A 102 -3.24 15.22 -17.85
CA THR A 102 -2.11 15.06 -16.91
C THR A 102 -2.44 14.12 -15.76
N MET A 103 -3.71 13.75 -15.58
CA MET A 103 -4.23 12.94 -14.48
C MET A 103 -3.81 13.48 -13.10
N GLU A 104 -3.83 14.80 -12.91
CA GLU A 104 -3.50 15.46 -11.64
C GLU A 104 -4.11 16.87 -11.53
N PRO A 105 -4.35 17.39 -10.30
CA PRO A 105 -4.36 16.63 -9.04
C PRO A 105 -5.53 15.66 -8.97
N ILE A 106 -5.45 14.68 -8.09
CA ILE A 106 -6.59 13.81 -7.75
C ILE A 106 -7.53 14.59 -6.83
N VAL A 107 -8.80 14.69 -7.18
CA VAL A 107 -9.81 15.49 -6.47
C VAL A 107 -10.65 14.57 -5.58
N LEU A 108 -10.53 14.74 -4.26
CA LEU A 108 -11.19 13.90 -3.25
C LEU A 108 -12.40 14.56 -2.59
N GLN A 109 -12.59 15.87 -2.75
CA GLN A 109 -13.66 16.62 -2.07
C GLN A 109 -15.10 16.09 -2.32
N LEU A 110 -15.32 15.35 -3.41
CA LEU A 110 -16.63 14.79 -3.77
C LEU A 110 -16.86 13.37 -3.23
N VAL A 111 -15.86 12.75 -2.60
CA VAL A 111 -15.96 11.38 -2.09
C VAL A 111 -16.83 11.36 -0.83
N PRO A 112 -17.97 10.64 -0.82
CA PRO A 112 -18.85 10.59 0.34
C PRO A 112 -18.15 9.93 1.53
N GLN A 113 -18.43 10.42 2.75
CA GLN A 113 -17.89 9.81 3.98
C GLN A 113 -18.28 8.33 4.15
N ASP A 114 -19.41 7.92 3.59
CA ASP A 114 -19.83 6.52 3.61
C ASP A 114 -18.82 5.57 2.96
N ARG A 115 -17.99 6.05 2.01
CA ARG A 115 -16.90 5.26 1.41
C ARG A 115 -15.79 4.94 2.41
N PHE A 116 -15.50 5.85 3.33
CA PHE A 116 -14.44 5.74 4.33
C PHE A 116 -14.88 4.99 5.59
N SER A 117 -16.19 4.84 5.81
CA SER A 117 -16.74 4.06 6.91
C SER A 117 -16.92 2.57 6.58
N LYS A 118 -16.64 2.15 5.34
CA LYS A 118 -16.74 0.74 4.94
C LYS A 118 -15.50 -0.05 5.29
N THR A 119 -15.73 -1.32 5.60
CA THR A 119 -14.66 -2.29 5.85
C THR A 119 -14.34 -3.10 4.60
N CYS A 120 -13.06 -3.22 4.28
CA CYS A 120 -12.58 -4.05 3.20
C CYS A 120 -12.60 -5.54 3.60
N PHE A 121 -13.49 -6.31 2.98
CA PHE A 121 -13.64 -7.74 3.29
C PHE A 121 -12.35 -8.55 3.01
N ILE A 122 -11.54 -8.12 2.04
CA ILE A 122 -10.28 -8.80 1.67
C ILE A 122 -9.27 -8.65 2.81
N CYS A 123 -9.16 -7.46 3.41
CA CYS A 123 -8.29 -7.24 4.56
C CYS A 123 -8.76 -8.03 5.79
N GLU A 124 -10.07 -8.11 6.04
CA GLU A 124 -10.62 -8.93 7.12
C GLU A 124 -10.29 -10.41 6.93
N GLN A 125 -10.47 -10.94 5.72
CA GLN A 125 -10.14 -12.34 5.40
C GLN A 125 -8.66 -12.65 5.59
N GLN A 126 -7.78 -11.69 5.33
CA GLN A 126 -6.34 -11.80 5.56
C GLN A 126 -5.92 -11.53 7.01
N ARG A 127 -6.87 -11.33 7.94
CA ARG A 127 -6.63 -10.99 9.36
C ARG A 127 -5.84 -9.70 9.56
N HIS A 128 -5.98 -8.75 8.64
CA HIS A 128 -5.41 -7.40 8.73
C HIS A 128 -6.51 -6.39 9.12
N GLU A 129 -7.17 -6.60 10.25
CA GLU A 129 -8.31 -5.81 10.70
C GLU A 129 -8.00 -4.31 10.79
N SER A 130 -6.81 -3.95 11.29
CA SER A 130 -6.36 -2.55 11.36
C SER A 130 -6.21 -1.89 9.99
N LYS A 131 -6.00 -2.66 8.92
CA LYS A 131 -5.94 -2.14 7.54
C LYS A 131 -7.32 -2.09 6.88
N ALA A 132 -8.28 -2.89 7.36
CA ALA A 132 -9.56 -3.08 6.71
C ALA A 132 -10.43 -1.81 6.70
N SER A 133 -10.26 -0.93 7.68
CA SER A 133 -10.96 0.35 7.81
C SER A 133 -10.14 1.57 7.36
N ILE A 134 -8.95 1.39 6.77
CA ILE A 134 -8.11 2.49 6.30
C ILE A 134 -8.59 2.99 4.94
N GLY A 135 -8.79 4.28 4.78
CA GLY A 135 -9.09 4.88 3.47
C GLY A 135 -10.51 4.55 3.00
N ALA A 136 -10.72 4.46 1.69
CA ALA A 136 -12.03 4.34 1.07
C ALA A 136 -12.21 3.00 0.35
N CYS A 137 -13.39 2.40 0.48
CA CYS A 137 -13.71 1.18 -0.24
C CYS A 137 -14.60 1.44 -1.47
N MET A 138 -14.34 0.70 -2.54
CA MET A 138 -15.29 0.53 -3.63
C MET A 138 -16.29 -0.58 -3.28
N GLN A 139 -17.44 -0.58 -3.93
CA GLN A 139 -18.48 -1.58 -3.77
C GLN A 139 -18.46 -2.56 -4.95
N CYS A 140 -18.78 -3.82 -4.69
CA CYS A 140 -19.05 -4.80 -5.75
C CYS A 140 -20.13 -4.26 -6.72
N ASN A 141 -19.86 -4.29 -8.03
CA ASN A 141 -20.72 -3.70 -9.06
C ASN A 141 -22.03 -4.47 -9.27
N LYS A 142 -22.17 -5.68 -8.71
CA LYS A 142 -23.44 -6.42 -8.76
C LYS A 142 -24.52 -5.71 -7.94
N SER A 143 -25.63 -5.35 -8.59
CA SER A 143 -26.80 -4.76 -7.93
C SER A 143 -27.23 -5.55 -6.68
N GLY A 144 -27.44 -4.82 -5.58
CA GLY A 144 -27.82 -5.38 -4.27
C GLY A 144 -26.67 -5.98 -3.45
N CYS A 145 -25.47 -6.15 -4.01
CA CYS A 145 -24.33 -6.68 -3.26
C CYS A 145 -23.75 -5.62 -2.32
N LYS A 146 -23.56 -5.96 -1.04
CA LYS A 146 -23.00 -5.07 -0.01
C LYS A 146 -21.56 -5.43 0.37
N GLN A 147 -20.83 -6.07 -0.54
CA GLN A 147 -19.40 -6.36 -0.35
C GLN A 147 -18.56 -5.15 -0.75
N TYR A 148 -17.64 -4.74 0.13
CA TYR A 148 -16.76 -3.59 -0.04
C TYR A 148 -15.30 -3.99 0.09
N PHE A 149 -14.44 -3.36 -0.68
CA PHE A 149 -13.02 -3.67 -0.70
C PHE A 149 -12.21 -2.47 -1.19
N HIS A 150 -10.95 -2.37 -0.76
CA HIS A 150 -10.02 -1.40 -1.35
C HIS A 150 -9.75 -1.75 -2.81
N VAL A 151 -9.57 -0.72 -3.63
CA VAL A 151 -9.22 -0.89 -5.05
C VAL A 151 -7.95 -1.71 -5.20
N THR A 152 -6.88 -1.39 -4.46
CA THR A 152 -5.60 -2.11 -4.53
C THR A 152 -5.69 -3.55 -4.04
N CYS A 153 -6.59 -3.84 -3.08
CA CYS A 153 -6.83 -5.22 -2.63
C CYS A 153 -7.53 -6.03 -3.73
N ALA A 154 -8.52 -5.46 -4.41
CA ALA A 154 -9.14 -6.09 -5.57
C ALA A 154 -8.18 -6.22 -6.76
N GLN A 155 -7.31 -5.23 -6.98
CA GLN A 155 -6.27 -5.29 -8.01
C GLN A 155 -5.32 -6.47 -7.76
N ALA A 156 -4.84 -6.64 -6.52
CA ALA A 156 -3.97 -7.76 -6.15
C ALA A 156 -4.68 -9.12 -6.24
N ALA A 157 -6.00 -9.15 -6.04
CA ALA A 157 -6.83 -10.35 -6.16
C ALA A 157 -7.34 -10.62 -7.60
N GLY A 158 -7.08 -9.74 -8.57
CA GLY A 158 -7.58 -9.89 -9.95
C GLY A 158 -9.11 -9.75 -10.07
N LEU A 159 -9.70 -8.85 -9.28
CA LEU A 159 -11.16 -8.66 -9.17
C LEU A 159 -11.65 -7.36 -9.84
N LEU A 160 -10.75 -6.61 -10.48
CA LEU A 160 -11.06 -5.38 -11.20
C LEU A 160 -11.48 -5.67 -12.64
N CYS A 161 -12.38 -4.84 -13.17
CA CYS A 161 -12.90 -4.95 -14.53
C CYS A 161 -13.14 -3.56 -15.15
N GLU A 162 -13.06 -3.50 -16.46
CA GLU A 162 -13.46 -2.36 -17.29
C GLU A 162 -14.73 -2.75 -18.08
N GLU A 163 -15.80 -1.99 -17.95
CA GLU A 163 -17.05 -2.20 -18.71
C GLU A 163 -17.21 -1.08 -19.75
N ALA A 164 -17.71 -1.42 -20.93
CA ALA A 164 -18.14 -0.40 -21.90
C ALA A 164 -19.28 0.42 -21.27
N GLY A 165 -19.11 1.74 -21.23
CA GLY A 165 -20.11 2.68 -20.74
C GLY A 165 -21.29 2.81 -21.71
N ASN A 166 -22.36 3.45 -21.25
CA ASN A 166 -23.59 3.61 -22.04
C ASN A 166 -23.43 4.49 -23.30
N TYR A 167 -22.31 5.21 -23.42
CA TYR A 167 -21.94 6.02 -24.58
C TYR A 167 -20.60 5.51 -25.08
N MET A 168 -20.47 5.27 -26.39
CA MET A 168 -19.50 4.32 -26.98
C MET A 168 -18.01 4.62 -26.76
N ASP A 169 -17.64 5.73 -26.09
CA ASP A 169 -16.25 6.07 -25.75
C ASP A 169 -15.97 6.09 -24.23
N ASN A 170 -16.98 5.91 -23.38
CA ASN A 170 -16.78 5.96 -21.92
C ASN A 170 -16.46 4.57 -21.37
N VAL A 171 -15.41 4.45 -20.57
CA VAL A 171 -15.08 3.21 -19.84
C VAL A 171 -15.55 3.35 -18.40
N LYS A 172 -16.26 2.34 -17.91
CA LYS A 172 -16.64 2.22 -16.50
C LYS A 172 -15.67 1.29 -15.78
N TYR A 173 -14.87 1.87 -14.89
CA TYR A 173 -13.99 1.11 -13.99
C TYR A 173 -14.79 0.56 -12.81
N CYS A 174 -14.76 -0.75 -12.61
CA CYS A 174 -15.56 -1.42 -11.59
C CYS A 174 -14.85 -2.67 -11.04
N GLY A 175 -15.45 -3.33 -10.05
CA GLY A 175 -14.92 -4.57 -9.51
C GLY A 175 -16.01 -5.45 -8.94
N TYR A 176 -15.71 -6.74 -8.82
CA TYR A 176 -16.67 -7.75 -8.36
C TYR A 176 -16.08 -8.55 -7.20
N CYS A 177 -16.89 -8.85 -6.18
CA CYS A 177 -16.46 -9.80 -5.15
C CYS A 177 -16.28 -11.21 -5.74
N PRO A 178 -15.47 -12.11 -5.13
CA PRO A 178 -15.15 -13.42 -5.69
C PRO A 178 -16.38 -14.23 -6.12
N TYR A 179 -17.45 -14.18 -5.32
CA TYR A 179 -18.72 -14.86 -5.62
C TYR A 179 -19.38 -14.38 -6.91
N HIS A 180 -19.41 -13.06 -7.14
CA HIS A 180 -20.02 -12.50 -8.34
C HIS A 180 -19.06 -12.54 -9.53
N TYR A 181 -17.75 -12.44 -9.28
CA TYR A 181 -16.71 -12.55 -10.30
C TYR A 181 -16.76 -13.91 -11.00
N GLN A 182 -16.88 -15.02 -10.25
CA GLN A 182 -17.01 -16.37 -10.83
C GLN A 182 -18.27 -16.56 -11.68
N LYS A 183 -19.29 -15.72 -11.46
CA LYS A 183 -20.57 -15.75 -12.18
C LYS A 183 -20.63 -14.75 -13.33
N LEU A 184 -19.57 -13.98 -13.54
CA LEU A 184 -19.46 -13.15 -14.74
C LEU A 184 -19.41 -14.09 -15.93
N LYS A 185 -20.45 -14.03 -16.77
CA LYS A 185 -20.32 -14.52 -18.13
C LYS A 185 -19.29 -13.62 -18.80
N ARG A 186 -18.42 -14.20 -19.63
CA ARG A 186 -17.56 -13.41 -20.52
C ARG A 186 -18.46 -12.77 -21.59
N ASP A 187 -19.25 -11.80 -21.16
CA ASP A 187 -19.97 -10.92 -22.07
C ASP A 187 -18.91 -10.07 -22.78
N SER A 188 -19.11 -9.79 -24.07
CA SER A 188 -18.16 -9.03 -24.91
C SER A 188 -17.84 -7.63 -24.39
N ASN A 189 -18.62 -7.15 -23.41
CA ASN A 189 -18.58 -5.77 -22.93
C ASN A 189 -17.84 -5.61 -21.60
N ILE A 190 -17.32 -6.70 -21.00
CA ILE A 190 -16.58 -6.68 -19.74
C ILE A 190 -15.15 -7.18 -19.98
N LYS A 191 -14.17 -6.29 -19.84
CA LYS A 191 -12.74 -6.61 -19.84
C LYS A 191 -12.28 -6.88 -18.42
N ILE A 192 -11.78 -8.09 -18.18
CA ILE A 192 -11.22 -8.50 -16.89
C ILE A 192 -9.78 -7.97 -16.78
N ILE A 193 -9.45 -7.37 -15.65
CA ILE A 193 -8.10 -6.91 -15.35
C ILE A 193 -7.35 -7.99 -14.55
N PRO A 194 -6.19 -8.45 -15.02
CA PRO A 194 -5.42 -9.47 -14.32
C PRO A 194 -4.92 -8.96 -12.96
N ALA A 195 -4.61 -9.91 -12.08
CA ALA A 195 -4.07 -9.60 -10.77
C ALA A 195 -2.71 -8.88 -10.90
N PHE A 196 -2.59 -7.69 -10.31
CA PHE A 196 -1.30 -7.01 -10.23
C PHE A 196 -0.52 -7.53 -9.02
N LYS A 197 0.69 -8.04 -9.26
CA LYS A 197 1.62 -8.39 -8.20
C LYS A 197 2.79 -7.41 -8.25
N PRO A 198 2.95 -6.53 -7.23
CA PRO A 198 4.13 -5.69 -7.13
C PRO A 198 5.37 -6.59 -7.08
N ILE A 199 6.41 -6.21 -7.82
CA ILE A 199 7.73 -6.81 -7.64
C ILE A 199 8.21 -6.37 -6.25
N PRO A 200 8.67 -7.31 -5.39
CA PRO A 200 9.31 -6.93 -4.15
C PRO A 200 10.42 -5.93 -4.44
N ALA A 201 10.38 -4.76 -3.79
CA ALA A 201 11.54 -3.90 -3.77
C ALA A 201 12.56 -4.56 -2.83
N ASP A 202 13.75 -4.89 -3.33
CA ASP A 202 14.89 -5.22 -2.48
C ASP A 202 15.34 -3.94 -1.77
N CYS A 203 14.59 -3.51 -0.77
CA CYS A 203 15.01 -2.45 0.14
C CYS A 203 15.44 -3.09 1.46
N GLU A 204 16.75 -3.17 1.65
CA GLU A 204 17.36 -3.35 2.97
C GLU A 204 16.89 -2.21 3.88
N ASP A 205 15.89 -2.50 4.71
CA ASP A 205 15.50 -1.66 5.82
C ASP A 205 16.65 -1.70 6.83
N SER A 206 17.54 -0.72 6.77
CA SER A 206 18.50 -0.46 7.84
C SER A 206 17.70 0.07 9.03
N GLN A 207 17.16 -0.87 9.79
CA GLN A 207 16.74 -0.63 11.17
C GLN A 207 18.00 -0.29 11.95
N GLU A 208 18.32 1.00 12.03
CA GLU A 208 19.31 1.53 12.96
C GLU A 208 18.70 1.45 14.36
N ALA A 209 18.67 0.23 14.91
CA ALA A 209 18.46 0.00 16.32
C ALA A 209 19.65 0.64 17.06
N SER A 210 19.37 1.72 17.80
CA SER A 210 20.33 2.36 18.69
C SER A 210 20.96 1.31 19.62
N PRO A 211 22.29 1.30 19.81
CA PRO A 211 22.92 0.31 20.67
C PRO A 211 22.62 0.62 22.14
N GLU A 212 21.84 -0.26 22.78
CA GLU A 212 21.68 -0.30 24.22
C GLU A 212 23.06 -0.51 24.88
N ARG A 213 23.47 0.44 25.74
CA ARG A 213 24.67 0.31 26.57
C ARG A 213 24.46 -0.80 27.60
N LYS A 214 25.19 -1.90 27.47
CA LYS A 214 25.34 -2.90 28.54
C LYS A 214 26.40 -2.46 29.57
N PRO A 215 26.19 -2.69 30.88
CA PRO A 215 27.18 -2.39 31.91
C PRO A 215 28.33 -3.43 31.90
N PRO A 216 29.51 -3.09 32.44
CA PRO A 216 30.70 -3.94 32.31
C PRO A 216 30.63 -5.15 33.25
N ALA A 217 31.00 -6.32 32.72
CA ALA A 217 31.23 -7.53 33.49
C ALA A 217 32.68 -7.57 34.01
N THR A 218 32.82 -7.76 35.32
CA THR A 218 34.11 -7.98 36.00
C THR A 218 34.68 -9.35 35.66
N THR A 219 35.98 -9.37 35.37
CA THR A 219 36.79 -10.53 35.07
C THR A 219 37.16 -11.33 36.32
N GLY A 220 37.25 -12.66 36.20
CA GLY A 220 38.41 -13.36 36.77
C GLY A 220 38.20 -14.68 37.53
N ARG A 221 38.42 -15.78 36.79
CA ARG A 221 39.23 -16.97 37.16
C ARG A 221 38.72 -18.00 38.21
N ALA A 222 38.29 -19.13 37.66
CA ALA A 222 38.79 -20.51 37.84
C ALA A 222 39.36 -20.97 39.21
N ARG A 223 38.75 -22.01 39.82
CA ARG A 223 39.27 -23.41 39.90
C ARG A 223 38.45 -24.32 40.84
N MET A 224 38.26 -25.56 40.36
CA MET A 224 38.33 -26.88 41.03
C MET A 224 37.49 -27.23 42.29
N LYS A 225 36.59 -28.22 42.07
CA LYS A 225 36.28 -29.46 42.83
C LYS A 225 35.98 -29.39 44.35
N GLY A 226 34.81 -29.94 44.73
CA GLY A 226 34.63 -30.66 46.00
C GLY A 226 33.25 -30.53 46.67
N ALA A 227 32.51 -31.64 46.72
CA ALA A 227 31.58 -32.14 47.75
C ALA A 227 30.46 -31.28 48.41
N THR A 228 29.35 -31.99 48.63
CA THR A 228 28.06 -31.77 49.36
C THR A 228 28.18 -31.44 50.87
N PRO A 229 27.09 -31.38 51.68
CA PRO A 229 25.76 -30.72 51.55
C PRO A 229 25.35 -29.93 52.84
N GLN A 230 24.19 -29.24 52.77
CA GLN A 230 23.25 -29.02 53.91
C GLN A 230 23.63 -27.98 54.99
N GLU A 231 22.81 -26.93 55.16
CA GLU A 231 22.05 -26.64 56.39
C GLU A 231 21.62 -25.15 56.59
N LYS A 232 20.30 -24.99 56.81
CA LYS A 232 19.67 -24.20 57.89
C LYS A 232 19.73 -22.65 57.85
N ARG A 233 18.71 -22.11 57.17
CA ARG A 233 17.59 -21.31 57.73
C ARG A 233 17.73 -20.83 59.20
N ALA A 234 17.70 -19.51 59.42
CA ALA A 234 17.04 -18.84 60.57
C ALA A 234 17.19 -17.31 60.44
N LEU A 235 16.08 -16.58 60.28
CA LEU A 235 15.51 -15.65 61.27
C LEU A 235 16.31 -14.35 61.41
N SER A 236 15.83 -13.26 60.81
CA SER A 236 14.88 -12.33 61.44
C SER A 236 15.50 -11.62 62.64
N ARG A 237 15.75 -10.32 62.48
CA ARG A 237 15.32 -9.24 63.39
C ARG A 237 16.06 -7.97 63.03
N GLN A 238 15.27 -6.92 62.75
CA GLN A 238 15.30 -5.66 63.49
C GLN A 238 16.40 -4.72 62.99
N ALA A 239 16.21 -3.42 62.93
CA ALA A 239 15.06 -2.56 63.09
C ALA A 239 15.59 -1.17 62.73
N THR A 240 14.70 -0.31 62.25
CA THR A 240 14.62 1.12 62.61
C THR A 240 15.92 1.93 62.66
N ASN A 241 16.02 2.91 61.77
CA ASN A 241 15.84 4.33 62.12
C ASN A 241 16.10 5.14 60.86
N GLY A 242 15.13 5.92 60.40
CA GLY A 242 14.99 7.32 60.82
C GLY A 242 15.34 8.15 59.58
N GLY A 243 14.75 9.29 59.27
CA GLY A 243 13.83 10.19 59.95
C GLY A 243 13.71 11.37 58.98
N ALA A 244 12.52 11.92 58.86
CA ALA A 244 12.19 12.99 57.94
C ALA A 244 12.70 14.36 58.42
N ALA A 245 12.93 15.22 57.42
CA ALA A 245 12.67 16.65 57.38
C ALA A 245 13.30 17.57 58.44
N SER A 246 14.07 18.54 57.97
CA SER A 246 13.62 19.94 57.77
C SER A 246 14.55 20.65 56.80
#